data_AF-A0A7H4P1V4-F1
#
_entry.id   AF-A0A7H4P1V4-F1
#
_cell.length_a   1.000
_cell.length_b   1.000
_cell.length_c   1.000
_cell.angle_alpha   90.00
_cell.angle_beta   90.00
_cell.angle_gamma   90.00
#
_symmetry.space_group_name_H-M   'P 1'
#
loop_
_entity.id
_entity.type
_entity.pdbx_description
1 polymer ?
#
loop_
_entity_poly.entity_id
_entity_poly.type
_entity_poly.pdbx_seq_one_letter_code
_entity_poly.pdbx_strand_id
1 'polypeptide(L)'
;MLDDPEMREMAQEELREAKEKGEQMEQQLQVLLLPKDPDDERNAFVEVRAGTGGDEAALFSRAICSVCTAVTRNHAAGAWKS
;
A
#
# COMPACT_ATOMS: atom_id res chain seq x y z
N MET A 1 31.34 -11.05 22.26
CA MET A 1 31.30 -10.81 20.81
C MET A 1 30.35 -9.69 20.44
N LEU A 2 29.11 -9.65 20.95
CA LEU A 2 28.15 -8.56 20.66
C LEU A 2 28.37 -7.25 21.45
N ASP A 3 29.17 -7.26 22.51
CA ASP A 3 29.47 -6.08 23.34
C ASP A 3 30.69 -5.27 22.86
N ASP A 4 31.30 -5.67 21.74
CA ASP A 4 32.44 -4.95 21.19
C ASP A 4 31.93 -3.70 20.43
N PRO A 5 32.33 -2.47 20.85
CA PRO A 5 31.88 -1.23 20.22
C PRO A 5 32.15 -1.18 18.72
N GLU A 6 33.29 -1.72 18.26
CA GLU A 6 33.64 -1.75 16.85
C GLU A 6 32.71 -2.66 16.05
N MET A 7 32.33 -3.81 16.62
CA MET A 7 31.39 -4.74 15.99
C MET A 7 29.97 -4.15 15.90
N ARG A 8 29.57 -3.36 16.90
CA ARG A 8 28.28 -2.65 16.91
C ARG A 8 28.22 -1.55 15.85
N GLU A 9 29.30 -0.80 15.66
CA GLU A 9 29.38 0.26 14.66
C GLU A 9 29.32 -0.31 13.24
N MET A 10 30.10 -1.37 12.97
CA MET A 10 30.03 -2.10 11.69
C MET A 10 28.62 -2.64 11.40
N ALA A 11 27.96 -3.24 12.39
CA ALA A 11 26.59 -3.75 12.21
C ALA A 11 25.56 -2.64 11.95
N GLN A 12 25.74 -1.44 12.51
CA GLN A 12 24.87 -0.30 12.25
C GLN A 12 25.07 0.27 10.85
N GLU A 13 26.29 0.31 10.35
CA GLU A 13 26.57 0.70 8.97
C GLU A 13 25.99 -0.30 7.97
N GLU A 14 26.19 -1.59 8.19
CA GLU A 14 25.56 -2.64 7.35
C GLU A 14 24.04 -2.53 7.33
N LEU A 15 23.41 -2.24 8.49
CA LEU A 15 21.97 -2.04 8.59
C LEU A 15 21.52 -0.81 7.80
N ARG A 16 22.28 0.30 7.85
CA ARG A 16 21.98 1.51 7.08
C ARG A 16 22.06 1.21 5.59
N GLU A 17 23.14 0.58 5.13
CA GLU A 17 23.30 0.20 3.73
C GLU A 17 22.19 -0.76 3.26
N ALA A 18 21.81 -1.74 4.09
CA ALA A 18 20.75 -2.68 3.76
C ALA A 18 19.39 -1.98 3.62
N LYS A 19 19.10 -0.98 4.46
CA LYS A 19 17.90 -0.17 4.35
C LYS A 19 17.90 0.68 3.09
N GLU A 20 18.99 1.36 2.79
CA GLU A 20 19.14 2.16 1.55
C GLU A 20 18.97 1.29 0.30
N LYS A 21 19.59 0.10 0.28
CA LYS A 21 19.41 -0.88 -0.80
C LYS A 21 17.96 -1.36 -0.89
N GLY A 22 17.32 -1.59 0.26
CA GLY A 22 15.90 -1.97 0.33
C GLY A 22 14.98 -0.91 -0.28
N GLU A 23 15.16 0.36 0.09
CA GLU A 23 14.39 1.49 -0.46
C GLU A 23 14.59 1.64 -1.96
N GLN A 24 15.84 1.51 -2.45
CA GLN A 24 16.13 1.55 -3.89
C GLN A 24 15.45 0.41 -4.65
N MET A 25 15.49 -0.81 -4.12
CA MET A 25 14.84 -1.96 -4.73
C MET A 25 13.32 -1.82 -4.72
N GLU A 26 12.74 -1.26 -3.64
CA GLU A 26 11.30 -0.99 -3.56
C GLU A 26 10.86 0.01 -4.62
N GLN A 27 11.61 1.09 -4.83
CA GLN A 27 11.32 2.07 -5.89
C GLN A 27 11.43 1.44 -7.29
N GLN A 28 12.47 0.64 -7.54
CA GLN A 28 12.62 -0.07 -8.81
C GLN A 28 11.47 -1.05 -9.04
N LEU A 29 11.04 -1.76 -7.99
CA LEU A 29 9.92 -2.66 -8.05
C LEU A 29 8.61 -1.92 -8.33
N GLN A 30 8.35 -0.78 -7.68
CA GLN A 30 7.18 0.05 -7.96
C GLN A 30 7.13 0.50 -9.43
N VAL A 31 8.27 0.89 -10.02
CA VAL A 31 8.35 1.25 -11.44
C VAL A 31 8.05 0.05 -12.35
N LEU A 32 8.55 -1.14 -12.02
CA LEU A 32 8.33 -2.35 -12.81
C LEU A 32 6.90 -2.89 -12.68
N LEU A 33 6.25 -2.65 -11.54
CA LEU A 33 4.88 -3.05 -11.25
C LEU A 33 3.83 -2.08 -11.82
N LEU A 34 4.24 -1.02 -12.51
CA LEU A 34 3.35 -0.11 -13.25
C LEU A 34 3.23 -0.56 -14.72
N PRO A 35 2.33 -1.50 -15.07
CA PRO A 35 1.79 -1.50 -16.41
C PRO A 35 0.93 -0.24 -16.56
N LYS A 36 1.15 0.53 -17.63
CA LYS A 36 0.23 1.62 -17.98
C LYS A 36 -1.06 1.00 -18.49
N ASP A 37 -2.11 1.00 -17.68
CA ASP A 37 -3.44 0.61 -18.17
C ASP A 37 -4.01 1.80 -18.95
N PRO A 38 -4.43 1.62 -20.23
CA PRO A 38 -5.09 2.69 -20.98
C PRO A 38 -6.37 3.21 -20.33
N ASP A 39 -6.97 2.46 -19.40
CA ASP A 39 -8.18 2.85 -18.67
C ASP A 39 -7.91 3.41 -17.25
N ASP A 40 -6.65 3.53 -16.79
CA ASP A 40 -6.29 4.04 -15.44
C ASP A 40 -6.84 5.46 -15.18
N GLU A 41 -6.99 6.28 -16.23
CA GLU A 41 -7.49 7.66 -16.12
C GLU A 41 -9.04 7.73 -16.12
N ARG A 42 -9.74 6.61 -16.32
CA ARG A 42 -11.21 6.59 -16.41
C ARG A 42 -11.84 6.36 -15.05
N ASN A 43 -12.98 7.01 -14.83
CA ASN A 43 -13.80 6.73 -13.66
C ASN A 43 -14.38 5.31 -13.75
N ALA A 44 -14.28 4.56 -12.65
CA ALA A 44 -14.92 3.25 -12.51
C ALA A 44 -16.16 3.34 -11.62
N PHE A 45 -17.20 2.57 -11.96
CA PHE A 45 -18.36 2.37 -11.10
C PHE A 45 -18.17 1.11 -10.26
N VAL A 46 -18.36 1.22 -8.94
CA VAL A 46 -18.27 0.07 -8.01
C VAL A 46 -19.65 -0.21 -7.44
N GLU A 47 -20.21 -1.37 -7.78
CA GLU A 47 -21.48 -1.85 -7.23
C GLU A 47 -21.22 -2.93 -6.18
N VAL A 48 -21.67 -2.71 -4.94
CA VAL A 48 -21.59 -3.70 -3.87
C VAL A 48 -22.95 -4.35 -3.68
N ARG A 49 -23.02 -5.68 -3.82
CA ARG A 49 -24.26 -6.46 -3.70
C ARG A 49 -24.10 -7.51 -2.59
N ALA A 50 -25.11 -7.63 -1.72
CA ALA A 50 -25.13 -8.67 -0.70
C ALA A 50 -25.30 -10.04 -1.35
N GLY A 51 -24.42 -10.98 -0.97
CA GLY A 51 -24.51 -12.38 -1.36
C GLY A 51 -25.49 -13.17 -0.48
N THR A 52 -25.34 -14.49 -0.46
CA THR A 52 -26.06 -15.36 0.48
C THR A 52 -25.58 -15.14 1.92
N GLY A 53 -26.47 -15.32 2.90
CA GLY A 53 -26.17 -15.07 4.32
C GLY A 53 -27.09 -14.05 5.01
N GLY A 54 -28.13 -13.57 4.34
CA GLY A 54 -29.16 -12.72 4.95
C GLY A 54 -28.60 -11.41 5.51
N ASP A 55 -28.92 -11.13 6.77
CA ASP A 55 -28.56 -9.87 7.44
C ASP A 55 -27.03 -9.68 7.58
N GLU A 56 -26.28 -10.77 7.77
CA GLU A 56 -24.82 -10.70 7.89
C GLU A 56 -24.17 -10.27 6.57
N ALA A 57 -24.68 -10.78 5.44
CA ALA A 57 -24.22 -10.39 4.12
C ALA A 57 -24.53 -8.91 3.81
N ALA A 58 -25.66 -8.40 4.29
CA ALA A 58 -26.02 -6.99 4.17
C ALA A 58 -25.11 -6.09 5.02
N LEU A 59 -24.83 -6.48 6.27
CA LEU A 59 -23.90 -5.77 7.14
C LEU A 59 -22.49 -5.73 6.56
N PHE A 60 -22.02 -6.86 6.02
CA PHE A 60 -20.70 -6.94 5.41
C PHE A 60 -20.59 -6.09 4.12
N SER A 61 -21.63 -6.12 3.27
CA SER A 61 -21.71 -5.26 2.09
C SER A 61 -21.65 -3.77 2.44
N ARG A 62 -22.31 -3.38 3.53
CA ARG A 62 -22.23 -2.02 4.06
C ARG A 62 -20.83 -1.68 4.54
N ALA A 63 -20.13 -2.60 5.20
CA ALA A 63 -18.75 -2.41 5.63
C ALA A 63 -17.81 -2.20 4.43
N ILE A 64 -17.92 -3.01 3.37
CA ILE A 64 -17.16 -2.84 2.13
C ILE A 64 -17.43 -1.47 1.51
N CYS A 65 -18.71 -1.08 1.40
CA CYS A 65 -19.08 0.23 0.85
C CYS A 65 -18.46 1.39 1.66
N SER A 66 -18.43 1.28 2.98
CA SER A 66 -17.76 2.26 3.86
C SER A 66 -16.25 2.32 3.63
N VAL A 67 -15.59 1.18 3.44
CA VAL A 67 -14.14 1.12 3.16
C VAL A 67 -13.83 1.74 1.79
N CYS A 68 -14.56 1.39 0.74
CA CYS A 68 -14.39 2.00 -0.59
C CYS A 68 -14.55 3.54 -0.53
N THR A 69 -15.50 4.02 0.27
CA THR A 69 -15.68 5.47 0.50
C THR A 69 -14.50 6.08 1.26
N ALA A 70 -13.96 5.38 2.26
CA ALA A 70 -12.81 5.87 3.02
C ALA A 70 -11.53 5.90 2.17
N VAL A 71 -11.29 4.87 1.37
CA VAL A 71 -10.13 4.77 0.47
C VAL A 71 -10.17 5.90 -0.57
N THR A 72 -11.31 6.12 -1.23
CA THR A 72 -11.46 7.21 -2.21
C THR A 72 -11.24 8.59 -1.59
N ARG A 73 -11.70 8.83 -0.35
CA ARG A 73 -11.44 10.08 0.39
C ARG A 73 -9.96 10.27 0.72
N ASN A 74 -9.28 9.23 1.20
CA ASN A 74 -7.86 9.29 1.52
C ASN A 74 -6.99 9.47 0.26
N HIS A 75 -7.35 8.81 -0.85
CA HIS A 75 -6.63 8.97 -2.11
C HIS A 75 -6.84 10.37 -2.71
N ALA A 76 -8.04 10.95 -2.60
CA ALA A 76 -8.30 12.33 -3.02
C ALA A 76 -7.48 13.36 -2.21
N ALA A 77 -7.12 13.06 -0.96
CA ALA A 77 -6.25 13.91 -0.14
C ALA A 77 -4.75 13.79 -0.51
N GLY A 78 -4.33 12.67 -1.10
CA GLY A 78 -2.94 12.42 -1.51
C GLY A 78 -2.61 12.75 -2.97
N ALA A 79 -3.62 12.84 -3.85
CA ALA A 79 -3.42 12.97 -5.30
C ALA A 79 -3.08 14.38 -5.82
N TRP A 80 -2.92 15.40 -4.94
CA TRP A 80 -2.72 16.81 -5.34
C TRP A 80 -1.48 17.48 -4.71
N LYS A 81 -0.49 16.70 -4.27
CA LYS A 81 0.82 17.21 -3.84
C LYS A 81 1.95 16.57 -4.65
N SER A 82 1.95 16.81 -5.96
CA SER A 82 3.12 16.74 -6.83
C SER A 82 2.81 17.43 -8.14
#